data_AF-A0A7H8JJQ9-F1
#
_entry.id   AF-A0A7H8JJQ9-F1
#
_cell.length_a   1.000
_cell.length_b   1.000
_cell.length_c   1.000
_cell.angle_alpha   90.00
_cell.angle_beta   90.00
_cell.angle_gamma   90.00
#
_symmetry.space_group_name_H-M   'P 1'
#
loop_
_entity.id
_entity.type
_entity.pdbx_description
1 polymer ?
#
loop_
_entity_poly.entity_id
_entity_poly.type
_entity_poly.pdbx_seq_one_letter_code
_entity_poly.pdbx_strand_id
1 'polypeptide(L)'
;MADIRTVHGRVKADGSKANDKQHGFSVEKTATGTYKISFDDPFTIEPSVVATVYGTNADGSSQNTVHNAVVEDVGRSDVRIITGDYYGAKADRAFSFIAISGTYSRTPGPDGPV
;
A
#
# COMPACT_ATOMS: atom_id res chain seq x y z
N MET A 1 11.37 -23.00 -6.04
CA MET A 1 10.02 -22.52 -5.62
C MET A 1 10.02 -21.01 -5.69
N ALA A 2 8.89 -20.36 -5.97
CA ALA A 2 8.80 -18.92 -5.88
C ALA A 2 8.74 -18.50 -4.40
N ASP A 3 9.61 -17.59 -3.98
CA ASP A 3 9.52 -16.97 -2.65
C ASP A 3 8.61 -15.75 -2.78
N ILE A 4 7.44 -15.79 -2.15
CA ILE A 4 6.43 -14.71 -2.22
C ILE A 4 6.37 -14.03 -0.87
N ARG A 5 6.64 -12.72 -0.89
CA ARG A 5 6.47 -11.84 0.27
C ARG A 5 5.24 -10.97 0.07
N THR A 6 4.44 -10.82 1.12
CA THR A 6 3.27 -9.93 1.13
C THR A 6 3.27 -9.09 2.40
N VAL A 7 3.02 -7.79 2.25
CA VAL A 7 2.75 -6.87 3.36
C VAL A 7 1.44 -6.15 3.04
N HIS A 8 0.51 -6.12 3.98
CA HIS A 8 -0.81 -5.53 3.75
C HIS A 8 -1.37 -4.93 5.03
N GLY A 9 -2.29 -3.99 4.87
CA GLY A 9 -2.88 -3.34 6.02
C GLY A 9 -3.99 -2.37 5.68
N ARG A 10 -4.65 -1.90 6.74
CA ARG A 10 -5.57 -0.78 6.72
C ARG A 10 -4.98 0.39 7.51
N VAL A 11 -5.10 1.56 6.93
CA VAL A 11 -4.63 2.84 7.46
C VAL A 11 -5.85 3.73 7.67
N LYS A 12 -5.90 4.44 8.79
CA LYS A 12 -6.94 5.42 9.10
C LYS A 12 -6.57 6.78 8.50
N ALA A 13 -7.53 7.68 8.39
CA ALA A 13 -7.32 9.01 7.82
C ALA A 13 -6.25 9.85 8.57
N ASP A 14 -6.05 9.60 9.86
CA ASP A 14 -5.01 10.25 10.66
C ASP A 14 -3.59 9.70 10.43
N GLY A 15 -3.44 8.64 9.63
CA GLY A 15 -2.16 7.97 9.38
C GLY A 15 -1.84 6.84 10.35
N SER A 16 -2.70 6.56 11.32
CA SER A 16 -2.53 5.40 12.22
C SER A 16 -2.98 4.09 11.57
N LYS A 17 -2.43 2.97 12.05
CA LYS A 17 -2.92 1.64 11.66
C LYS A 17 -4.34 1.42 12.18
N ALA A 18 -5.17 0.72 11.42
CA ALA A 18 -6.54 0.41 11.85
C ALA A 18 -6.58 -0.60 13.01
N ASN A 19 -5.56 -1.44 13.15
CA ASN A 19 -5.43 -2.46 14.17
C ASN A 19 -3.94 -2.65 14.55
N ASP A 20 -3.65 -2.72 15.85
CA ASP A 20 -2.30 -2.89 16.39
C ASP A 20 -1.67 -4.26 16.05
N LYS A 21 -2.47 -5.24 15.60
CA LYS A 21 -1.99 -6.54 15.12
C LYS A 21 -1.40 -6.50 13.70
N GLN A 22 -1.53 -5.37 12.99
CA GLN A 22 -0.94 -5.19 11.67
C GLN A 22 0.58 -4.93 11.78
N HIS A 23 1.37 -5.76 11.10
CA HIS A 23 2.83 -5.80 11.21
C HIS A 23 3.50 -5.79 9.82
N GLY A 24 4.82 -5.61 9.78
CA GLY A 24 5.62 -5.59 8.54
C GLY A 24 5.70 -4.21 7.87
N PHE A 25 5.11 -3.19 8.49
CA PHE A 25 5.18 -1.81 8.02
C PHE A 25 4.90 -0.81 9.14
N SER A 26 5.31 0.44 8.94
CA SER A 26 4.89 1.63 9.67
C SER A 26 4.26 2.64 8.70
N VAL A 27 3.53 3.62 9.24
CA VAL A 27 2.88 4.66 8.43
C VAL A 27 3.20 6.03 9.02
N GLU A 28 3.57 6.95 8.14
CA GLU A 28 3.75 8.36 8.45
C GLU A 28 2.81 9.16 7.55
N LYS A 29 1.98 10.02 8.15
CA LYS A 29 1.22 11.01 7.39
C LYS A 29 2.10 12.24 7.20
N THR A 30 2.60 12.45 5.99
CA THR A 30 3.59 13.51 5.69
C THR A 30 2.94 14.84 5.33
N ALA A 31 1.71 14.81 4.80
CA ALA A 31 0.89 15.99 4.52
C ALA A 31 -0.59 15.59 4.44
N THR A 32 -1.49 16.56 4.25
CA THR A 32 -2.91 16.28 3.96
C THR A 32 -3.03 15.35 2.74
N GLY A 33 -3.77 14.26 2.93
CA GLY A 33 -3.97 13.21 1.94
C GLY A 33 -2.68 12.59 1.41
N THR A 34 -1.56 12.67 2.13
CA THR A 34 -0.28 12.07 1.71
C THR A 34 0.29 11.21 2.83
N TYR A 35 0.54 9.94 2.53
CA TYR A 35 1.00 8.94 3.48
C TYR A 35 2.22 8.21 2.93
N LYS A 36 3.22 8.03 3.77
CA LYS A 36 4.36 7.15 3.52
C LYS A 36 4.16 5.86 4.31
N ILE A 37 4.18 4.73 3.62
CA ILE A 37 4.21 3.41 4.21
C ILE A 37 5.64 2.93 4.13
N SER A 38 6.29 2.67 5.26
CA SER A 38 7.64 2.10 5.30
C SER A 38 7.58 0.65 5.72
N PHE A 39 8.19 -0.25 4.95
CA PHE A 39 8.25 -1.66 5.28
C PHE A 39 9.33 -1.92 6.33
N ASP A 40 9.00 -2.69 7.36
CA ASP A 40 9.93 -2.98 8.47
C ASP A 40 11.18 -3.71 7.93
N ASP A 41 10.97 -4.64 6.99
CA ASP A 41 12.03 -5.20 6.14
C ASP A 41 11.81 -4.76 4.68
N PRO A 42 12.85 -4.31 3.96
CA PRO A 42 12.74 -4.01 2.54
C PRO A 42 12.42 -5.25 1.70
N PHE A 43 11.62 -5.10 0.65
CA PHE A 43 11.46 -6.15 -0.36
C PHE A 43 12.76 -6.36 -1.15
N THR A 44 12.97 -7.57 -1.67
CA THR A 44 14.15 -7.89 -2.51
C THR A 44 14.10 -7.17 -3.85
N ILE A 45 12.90 -7.06 -4.43
CA ILE A 45 12.58 -6.29 -5.64
C ILE A 45 11.43 -5.34 -5.32
N GLU A 46 11.18 -4.34 -6.16
CA GLU A 46 10.03 -3.45 -5.96
C GLU A 46 8.73 -4.27 -5.97
N PRO A 47 7.87 -4.12 -4.94
CA PRO A 47 6.62 -4.86 -4.89
C PRO A 47 5.59 -4.26 -5.86
N SER A 48 4.66 -5.08 -6.32
CA SER A 48 3.40 -4.58 -6.88
C SER A 48 2.51 -4.13 -5.74
N VAL A 49 1.94 -2.92 -5.83
CA VAL A 49 1.12 -2.35 -4.76
C VAL A 49 -0.25 -1.94 -5.29
N VAL A 50 -1.29 -2.31 -4.56
CA VAL A 50 -2.65 -1.81 -4.76
C VAL A 50 -3.12 -1.12 -3.50
N ALA A 51 -3.83 -0.01 -3.65
CA ALA A 51 -4.45 0.72 -2.55
C ALA A 51 -5.88 1.13 -2.93
N THR A 52 -6.76 1.17 -1.93
CA THR A 52 -8.16 1.58 -2.12
C THR A 52 -8.71 2.22 -0.86
N VAL A 53 -9.51 3.28 -1.00
CA VAL A 53 -10.24 3.90 0.11
C VAL A 53 -11.32 2.92 0.61
N TYR A 54 -11.55 2.87 1.92
CA TYR A 54 -12.61 2.03 2.51
C TYR A 54 -13.43 2.78 3.57
N GLY A 55 -14.59 2.22 3.91
CA GLY A 55 -15.48 2.73 4.95
C GLY A 55 -16.58 3.66 4.43
N THR A 56 -17.25 4.35 5.35
CA THR A 56 -18.28 5.37 5.09
C THR A 56 -17.76 6.75 5.47
N ASN A 57 -18.43 7.82 5.06
CA ASN A 57 -18.17 9.16 5.60
C ASN A 57 -18.55 9.21 7.09
N ALA A 58 -18.15 10.29 7.77
CA ALA A 58 -18.41 10.47 9.20
C ALA A 58 -19.91 10.53 9.54
N ASP A 59 -20.75 10.97 8.59
CA ASP A 59 -22.21 11.00 8.69
C ASP A 59 -22.89 9.66 8.33
N GLY A 60 -22.10 8.61 8.06
CA GLY A 60 -22.59 7.29 7.67
C GLY A 60 -22.97 7.15 6.18
N SER A 61 -22.85 8.21 5.38
CA SER A 61 -23.08 8.13 3.94
C SER A 61 -21.98 7.34 3.22
N SER A 62 -22.32 6.76 2.06
CA SER A 62 -21.36 6.06 1.20
C SER A 62 -20.23 7.00 0.75
N GLN A 63 -19.01 6.48 0.65
CA GLN A 63 -17.91 7.21 0.00
C GLN A 63 -18.26 7.48 -1.46
N ASN A 64 -17.86 8.65 -1.97
CA ASN A 64 -17.97 8.93 -3.39
C ASN A 64 -16.89 8.13 -4.14
N THR A 65 -17.21 7.54 -5.29
CA THR A 65 -16.25 6.78 -6.11
C THR A 65 -15.09 7.63 -6.64
N VAL A 66 -15.23 8.96 -6.64
CA VAL A 66 -14.14 9.90 -6.95
C VAL A 66 -13.09 9.91 -5.83
N HIS A 67 -13.46 9.54 -4.59
CA HIS A 67 -12.48 9.36 -3.51
C HIS A 67 -11.60 8.17 -3.85
N ASN A 68 -10.32 8.43 -4.07
CA ASN A 68 -9.38 7.40 -4.48
C ASN A 68 -8.14 7.38 -3.58
N ALA A 69 -7.43 6.25 -3.63
CA ALA A 69 -6.08 6.10 -3.12
C ALA A 69 -5.16 5.81 -4.31
N VAL A 70 -4.29 6.75 -4.62
CA VAL A 70 -3.30 6.63 -5.69
C VAL A 70 -1.98 6.19 -5.08
N VAL A 71 -1.41 5.11 -5.61
CA VAL A 71 -0.02 4.73 -5.34
C VAL A 71 0.86 5.65 -6.20
N GLU A 72 1.46 6.67 -5.58
CA GLU A 72 2.25 7.69 -6.31
C GLU A 72 3.68 7.20 -6.59
N ASP A 73 4.29 6.52 -5.62
CA ASP A 73 5.68 6.07 -5.70
C ASP A 73 5.83 4.73 -4.97
N VAL A 74 6.66 3.84 -5.51
CA VAL A 74 6.89 2.49 -4.99
C VAL A 74 8.37 2.20 -5.00
N GLY A 75 8.96 2.10 -3.81
CA GLY A 75 10.30 1.59 -3.59
C GLY A 75 10.29 0.25 -2.86
N ARG A 76 11.48 -0.34 -2.73
CA ARG A 76 11.70 -1.57 -1.97
C ARG A 76 11.41 -1.42 -0.48
N SER A 77 11.66 -0.23 0.08
CA SER A 77 11.55 0.06 1.51
C SER A 77 10.32 0.86 1.87
N ASP A 78 9.71 1.56 0.92
CA ASP A 78 8.56 2.39 1.20
C ASP A 78 7.68 2.62 -0.03
N VAL A 79 6.46 3.07 0.24
CA VAL A 79 5.44 3.42 -0.75
C VAL A 79 4.83 4.75 -0.35
N ARG A 80 4.56 5.60 -1.32
CA ARG A 80 3.78 6.81 -1.12
C ARG A 80 2.37 6.67 -1.66
N ILE A 81 1.39 6.91 -0.80
CA ILE A 81 -0.03 6.91 -1.12
C ILE A 81 -0.58 8.32 -1.03
N ILE A 82 -1.34 8.73 -2.04
CA ILE A 82 -2.13 9.96 -2.03
C ILE A 82 -3.61 9.61 -2.00
N THR A 83 -4.36 10.23 -1.09
CA THR A 83 -5.81 10.13 -1.06
C THR A 83 -6.48 11.44 -1.47
N GLY A 84 -7.63 11.34 -2.14
CA GLY A 84 -8.36 12.47 -2.70
C GLY A 84 -9.79 12.62 -2.21
N ASP A 85 -10.35 13.82 -2.37
CA ASP A 85 -11.77 14.12 -2.22
C ASP A 85 -12.52 14.08 -3.56
N TYR A 86 -13.79 14.48 -3.54
CA TYR A 86 -14.68 14.47 -4.70
C TYR A 86 -14.33 15.51 -5.79
N TYR A 87 -13.41 16.42 -5.51
CA TYR A 87 -12.84 17.35 -6.49
C TYR A 87 -11.48 16.87 -7.02
N GLY A 88 -10.97 15.72 -6.55
CA GLY A 88 -9.62 15.26 -6.84
C GLY A 88 -8.54 16.04 -6.08
N ALA A 89 -8.91 16.86 -5.09
CA ALA A 89 -7.96 17.53 -4.23
C ALA A 89 -7.47 16.55 -3.14
N LYS A 90 -6.23 16.74 -2.68
CA LYS A 90 -5.66 15.91 -1.60
C LYS A 90 -6.50 16.05 -0.34
N ALA A 91 -6.98 14.93 0.19
CA ALA A 91 -7.78 14.91 1.41
C ALA A 91 -7.51 13.64 2.20
N ASP A 92 -7.53 13.75 3.52
CA ASP A 92 -7.27 12.63 4.41
C ASP A 92 -8.38 11.57 4.31
N ARG A 93 -8.02 10.33 4.02
CA ARG A 93 -8.96 9.21 3.93
C ARG A 93 -8.35 7.94 4.49
N ALA A 94 -9.20 7.09 5.04
CA ALA A 94 -8.81 5.73 5.39
C ALA A 94 -8.67 4.89 4.11
N PHE A 95 -7.62 4.09 4.03
CA PHE A 95 -7.36 3.23 2.88
C PHE A 95 -6.75 1.88 3.29
N SER A 96 -6.98 0.87 2.48
CA SER A 96 -6.33 -0.44 2.59
C SER A 96 -5.32 -0.60 1.47
N PHE A 97 -4.25 -1.34 1.72
CA PHE A 97 -3.25 -1.64 0.71
C PHE A 97 -2.77 -3.09 0.80
N ILE A 98 -2.25 -3.60 -0.32
CA ILE A 98 -1.51 -4.86 -0.42
C ILE A 98 -0.26 -4.57 -1.25
N ALA A 99 0.91 -4.91 -0.72
CA ALA A 99 2.19 -4.93 -1.40
C ALA A 99 2.66 -6.39 -1.52
N ILE A 100 2.96 -6.83 -2.73
CA ILE A 100 3.39 -8.20 -3.00
C ILE A 100 4.58 -8.23 -3.96
N SER A 101 5.57 -9.06 -3.66
CA SER A 101 6.66 -9.35 -4.58
C SER A 101 6.99 -10.83 -4.51
N GLY A 102 7.54 -11.39 -5.59
CA GLY A 102 8.17 -12.70 -5.51
C GLY A 102 9.35 -12.84 -6.46
N THR A 103 10.32 -13.65 -6.07
CA THR A 103 11.42 -14.05 -6.95
C THR A 103 11.27 -15.52 -7.31
N TYR A 104 11.52 -15.83 -8.58
CA TYR A 104 11.55 -17.20 -9.05
C TYR A 104 13.00 -17.67 -9.16
N SER A 105 13.41 -18.59 -8.29
CA SER A 105 14.65 -19.33 -8.46
C SER A 105 14.38 -20.55 -9.36
N ARG A 106 14.72 -20.43 -10.65
CA ARG A 106 14.85 -21.59 -11.53
C ARG A 106 16.21 -22.23 -11.24
N THR A 107 16.25 -23.47 -10.77
CA THR A 107 17.46 -24.28 -10.93
C THR A 107 17.66 -24.47 -12.44
N PRO A 108 18.79 -24.06 -13.04
CA PRO A 108 19.05 -24.32 -14.45
C PRO A 108 18.89 -25.82 -14.70
N GLY A 109 18.08 -26.20 -15.69
CA GLY A 109 18.11 -27.56 -16.20
C GLY A 109 19.44 -27.82 -16.92
N PRO A 110 19.78 -29.09 -17.19
CA PRO A 110 21.05 -29.45 -17.84
C PRO A 110 21.29 -28.76 -19.19
N ASP A 111 20.27 -28.20 -19.82
CA ASP A 111 20.34 -27.67 -21.19
C ASP A 111 20.53 -26.14 -21.30
N GLY A 112 20.77 -25.43 -20.19
CA GLY A 112 21.10 -23.98 -20.22
C GLY A 112 19.95 -23.06 -20.68
N PRO A 113 20.14 -21.72 -20.61
CA PRO A 113 19.11 -20.78 -21.07
C PRO A 113 19.12 -20.63 -22.60
N VAL A 114 17.93 -20.72 -23.21
CA VAL A 114 17.65 -20.29 -24.59
C VAL A 114 17.63 -18.77 -24.71
#